data_AF-A0A873WZI3-F1
#
_entry.id   AF-A0A873WZI3-F1
#
_cell.length_a   1.000
_cell.length_b   1.000
_cell.length_c   1.000
_cell.angle_alpha   90.00
_cell.angle_beta   90.00
_cell.angle_gamma   90.00
#
_symmetry.space_group_name_H-M   'P 1'
#
loop_
_entity.id
_entity.type
_entity.pdbx_description
1 polymer ?
#
loop_
_entity_poly.entity_id
_entity_poly.type
_entity_poly.pdbx_seq_one_letter_code
_entity_poly.pdbx_strand_id
1 'polypeptide(L)'
;NILQLNLKKTQNIYELQEAGSQGVCRTHYVISGDPKANHIIVTKSKDLGHCQERIIKDAGLAYTEKCVECTKRIKSLIETATYNYIMKPAATGVLIAEATVEEVHQFSPFSEIHGAAQMEAKQTLEFVEIKKIPVVPIKADYLARGSLQYEFATEIHQIPIQLMKISDPPVQIVEVLKHLAVNNDAMVHDEAPLKFVQLVPGFPGGGPAQPL
;
A
#
# COMPACT_ATOMS: atom_id res chain seq x y z
N ASN A 1 -4.69 -4.90 -9.17
CA ASN A 1 -5.41 -3.63 -8.89
C ASN A 1 -5.63 -2.81 -10.16
N ILE A 2 -4.59 -2.50 -10.96
CA ILE A 2 -4.70 -1.71 -12.20
C ILE A 2 -5.72 -2.21 -13.23
N LEU A 3 -5.97 -3.53 -13.29
CA LEU A 3 -6.96 -4.12 -14.19
C LEU A 3 -8.39 -4.15 -13.62
N GLN A 4 -8.60 -3.66 -12.40
CA GLN A 4 -9.92 -3.58 -11.78
C GLN A 4 -10.65 -2.34 -12.31
N LEU A 5 -11.66 -2.56 -13.16
CA LEU A 5 -12.42 -1.53 -13.83
C LEU A 5 -13.91 -1.87 -13.80
N ASN A 6 -14.73 -0.94 -13.30
CA ASN A 6 -16.20 -1.07 -13.28
C ASN A 6 -16.82 -0.04 -14.22
N LEU A 7 -16.62 -0.22 -15.53
CA LEU A 7 -17.12 0.70 -16.56
C LEU A 7 -18.63 0.58 -16.76
N LYS A 8 -19.36 1.69 -16.58
CA LYS A 8 -20.79 1.77 -16.92
C LYS A 8 -20.98 2.24 -18.36
N LYS A 9 -21.84 1.55 -19.12
CA LYS A 9 -22.13 1.92 -20.52
C LYS A 9 -22.97 3.20 -20.66
N THR A 10 -23.75 3.55 -19.64
CA THR A 10 -24.78 4.59 -19.72
C THR A 10 -24.37 5.91 -19.08
N GLN A 11 -23.25 5.95 -18.35
CA GLN A 11 -22.82 7.10 -17.57
C GLN A 11 -21.35 7.39 -17.83
N ASN A 12 -21.06 8.63 -18.22
CA ASN A 12 -19.68 9.08 -18.45
C ASN A 12 -19.02 9.57 -17.16
N ILE A 13 -19.80 10.03 -16.19
CA ILE A 13 -19.30 10.45 -14.88
C ILE A 13 -20.16 9.78 -13.82
N TYR A 14 -19.52 9.05 -12.91
CA TYR A 14 -20.22 8.38 -11.83
C TYR A 14 -19.28 8.04 -10.69
N GLU A 15 -19.89 7.65 -9.58
CA GLU A 15 -19.23 7.25 -8.36
C GLU A 15 -19.75 5.87 -7.93
N LEU A 16 -18.87 5.07 -7.33
CA LEU A 16 -19.21 3.84 -6.64
C LEU A 16 -18.20 3.51 -5.54
N GLN A 17 -18.56 2.57 -4.67
CA GLN A 17 -17.61 1.89 -3.79
C GLN A 17 -16.93 0.75 -4.57
N GLU A 18 -15.61 0.81 -4.70
CA GLU A 18 -14.84 -0.17 -5.48
C GLU A 18 -13.79 -0.87 -4.61
N ALA A 19 -13.81 -2.20 -4.64
CA ALA A 19 -12.80 -3.04 -4.04
C ALA A 19 -11.45 -2.90 -4.77
N GLY A 20 -10.37 -2.80 -4.02
CA GLY A 20 -9.00 -2.82 -4.52
C GLY A 20 -8.04 -3.35 -3.45
N SER A 21 -6.74 -3.25 -3.70
CA SER A 21 -5.71 -3.70 -2.76
C SER A 21 -5.78 -2.98 -1.40
N GLN A 22 -6.18 -1.71 -1.39
CA GLN A 22 -6.33 -0.89 -0.17
C GLN A 22 -7.68 -1.10 0.55
N GLY A 23 -8.53 -2.01 0.06
CA GLY A 23 -9.89 -2.22 0.54
C GLY A 23 -10.96 -1.62 -0.38
N VAL A 24 -12.15 -1.41 0.16
CA VAL A 24 -13.34 -0.91 -0.57
C VAL A 24 -13.48 0.58 -0.33
N CYS A 25 -13.18 1.40 -1.35
CA CYS A 25 -13.20 2.86 -1.20
C CYS A 25 -13.93 3.59 -2.32
N ARG A 26 -14.30 4.83 -1.99
CA ARG A 26 -15.04 5.72 -2.86
C ARG A 26 -14.22 6.01 -4.11
N THR A 27 -14.78 5.67 -5.25
CA THR A 27 -14.09 5.72 -6.54
C THR A 27 -14.94 6.48 -7.55
N HIS A 28 -14.35 7.50 -8.13
CA HIS A 28 -14.92 8.35 -9.16
C HIS A 28 -14.38 7.94 -10.52
N TYR A 29 -15.27 7.86 -11.50
CA TYR A 29 -14.94 7.58 -12.88
C TYR A 29 -15.33 8.77 -13.74
N VAL A 30 -14.45 9.13 -14.67
CA VAL A 30 -14.69 10.07 -15.75
C VAL A 30 -14.25 9.37 -17.04
N ILE A 31 -15.21 9.12 -17.93
CA ILE A 31 -15.01 8.54 -19.25
C ILE A 31 -15.13 9.68 -20.25
N SER A 32 -14.05 10.00 -20.92
CA SER A 32 -13.99 10.97 -22.00
C SER A 32 -13.60 10.25 -23.29
N GLY A 33 -14.44 10.37 -24.32
CA GLY A 33 -14.13 9.88 -25.65
C GLY A 33 -14.41 10.99 -26.64
N ASP A 34 -13.43 11.37 -27.44
CA ASP A 34 -13.69 12.20 -28.61
C ASP A 34 -14.25 11.28 -29.71
N PRO A 35 -15.47 11.52 -30.24
CA PRO A 35 -16.02 10.72 -31.32
C PRO A 35 -15.15 10.71 -32.59
N LYS A 36 -14.20 11.65 -32.74
CA LYS A 36 -13.21 11.68 -33.83
C LYS A 36 -11.92 10.94 -33.49
N ALA A 37 -11.64 10.71 -32.21
CA ALA A 37 -10.47 9.98 -31.78
C ALA A 37 -10.80 8.49 -31.68
N ASN A 38 -9.98 7.63 -32.29
CA ASN A 38 -10.13 6.18 -32.19
C ASN A 38 -9.66 5.62 -30.81
N HIS A 39 -9.79 6.42 -29.75
CA HIS A 39 -9.43 6.05 -28.39
C HIS A 39 -10.39 6.68 -27.37
N ILE A 40 -10.58 5.97 -26.26
CA ILE A 40 -11.39 6.37 -25.11
C ILE A 40 -10.41 6.58 -23.95
N ILE A 41 -10.53 7.72 -23.27
CA ILE A 41 -9.77 8.02 -22.06
C ILE A 41 -10.68 7.74 -20.88
N VAL A 42 -10.19 6.97 -19.92
CA VAL A 42 -10.85 6.77 -18.64
C VAL A 42 -9.95 7.27 -17.54
N THR A 43 -10.43 8.21 -16.74
CA THR A 43 -9.80 8.61 -15.50
C THR A 43 -10.60 8.05 -14.35
N LYS A 44 -9.93 7.26 -13.51
CA LYS A 44 -10.46 6.73 -12.27
C LYS A 44 -9.69 7.35 -11.12
N SER A 45 -10.38 7.96 -10.16
CA SER A 45 -9.79 8.51 -8.95
C SER A 45 -10.40 7.83 -7.74
N LYS A 46 -9.57 7.32 -6.85
CA LYS A 46 -9.96 6.63 -5.63
C LYS A 46 -9.53 7.47 -4.43
N ASP A 47 -10.52 7.83 -3.61
CA ASP A 47 -10.29 8.52 -2.34
C ASP A 47 -10.02 7.46 -1.27
N LEU A 48 -8.74 7.32 -0.89
CA LEU A 48 -8.30 6.33 0.09
C LEU A 48 -8.58 6.79 1.54
N GLY A 49 -8.94 8.06 1.72
CA GLY A 49 -9.44 8.57 3.01
C GLY A 49 -10.91 8.21 3.27
N HIS A 50 -11.69 7.88 2.23
CA HIS A 50 -13.10 7.53 2.33
C HIS A 50 -13.37 6.09 1.87
N CYS A 51 -13.01 5.14 2.74
CA CYS A 51 -13.24 3.71 2.53
C CYS A 51 -14.36 3.17 3.43
N GLN A 52 -15.20 2.29 2.88
CA GLN A 52 -16.12 1.46 3.68
C GLN A 52 -15.33 0.39 4.44
N GLU A 53 -14.35 -0.21 3.77
CA GLU A 53 -13.41 -1.17 4.35
C GLU A 53 -12.01 -0.67 4.01
N ARG A 54 -11.25 -0.29 5.04
CA ARG A 54 -9.88 0.19 4.88
C ARG A 54 -8.91 -0.88 5.36
N ILE A 55 -7.95 -1.25 4.52
CA ILE A 55 -6.87 -2.15 4.90
C ILE A 55 -5.73 -1.33 5.50
N ILE A 56 -5.68 -1.28 6.82
CA ILE A 56 -4.65 -0.61 7.61
C ILE A 56 -4.34 -1.44 8.85
N LYS A 57 -3.08 -1.38 9.31
CA LYS A 57 -2.65 -2.00 10.55
C LYS A 57 -1.94 -0.96 11.41
N ASP A 58 -2.60 -0.58 12.49
CA ASP A 58 -2.06 0.35 13.48
C ASP A 58 -1.35 -0.40 14.61
N ALA A 59 -0.25 0.15 15.10
CA ALA A 59 0.48 -0.37 16.25
C ALA A 59 0.73 0.75 17.26
N GLY A 60 0.52 0.48 18.55
CA GLY A 60 0.78 1.45 19.63
C GLY A 60 -0.30 2.53 19.82
N LEU A 61 -1.43 2.45 19.11
CA LEU A 61 -2.53 3.44 19.19
C LEU A 61 -3.67 3.05 20.16
N ALA A 62 -3.51 1.97 20.94
CA ALA A 62 -4.58 1.42 21.79
C ALA A 62 -5.15 2.40 22.82
N TYR A 63 -4.35 3.37 23.27
CA TYR A 63 -4.75 4.37 24.26
C TYR A 63 -5.08 5.75 23.65
N THR A 64 -5.15 5.84 22.32
CA THR A 64 -5.47 7.10 21.64
C THR A 64 -6.97 7.28 21.49
N GLU A 65 -7.44 8.51 21.72
CA GLU A 65 -8.85 8.86 21.54
C GLU A 65 -9.04 9.62 20.22
N LYS A 66 -10.12 9.28 19.50
CA LYS A 66 -10.45 9.93 18.24
C LYS A 66 -11.10 11.29 18.48
N CYS A 67 -10.37 12.36 18.23
CA CYS A 67 -10.92 13.72 18.23
C CYS A 67 -11.55 14.08 16.87
N VAL A 68 -12.87 13.95 16.75
CA VAL A 68 -13.61 14.24 15.50
C VAL A 68 -13.45 15.70 15.07
N GLU A 69 -13.52 16.64 16.00
CA GLU A 69 -13.37 18.07 15.67
C GLU A 69 -11.96 18.40 15.18
N CYS A 70 -10.94 17.77 15.75
CA CYS A 70 -9.55 17.92 15.33
C CYS A 70 -9.36 17.42 13.88
N THR A 71 -9.94 16.27 13.52
CA THR A 71 -9.84 15.71 12.17
C THR A 71 -10.54 16.55 11.09
N LYS A 72 -11.48 17.42 11.47
CA LYS A 72 -12.08 18.40 10.57
C LYS A 72 -11.18 19.61 10.34
N ARG A 73 -10.35 19.97 11.33
CA ARG A 73 -9.41 21.10 11.26
C ARG A 73 -8.11 20.72 10.57
N ILE A 74 -7.59 19.52 10.84
CA ILE A 74 -6.33 19.02 10.29
C ILE A 74 -6.52 17.55 9.91
N LYS A 75 -6.21 17.22 8.65
CA LYS A 75 -6.07 15.84 8.19
C LYS A 75 -4.59 15.48 8.18
N SER A 76 -4.17 14.65 9.13
CA SER A 76 -2.75 14.26 9.23
C SER A 76 -2.31 13.29 8.14
N LEU A 77 -3.25 12.61 7.49
CA LEU A 77 -2.98 11.69 6.40
C LEU A 77 -3.97 11.96 5.27
N ILE A 78 -3.45 12.25 4.08
CA ILE A 78 -4.19 12.47 2.86
C ILE A 78 -3.70 11.45 1.86
N GLU A 79 -4.62 10.64 1.34
CA GLU A 79 -4.30 9.52 0.48
C GLU A 79 -5.25 9.52 -0.71
N THR A 80 -4.68 9.48 -1.90
CA THR A 80 -5.43 9.46 -3.16
C THR A 80 -4.72 8.60 -4.18
N ALA A 81 -5.48 7.93 -5.03
CA ALA A 81 -4.93 7.16 -6.14
C ALA A 81 -5.66 7.50 -7.43
N THR A 82 -4.92 7.96 -8.42
CA THR A 82 -5.43 8.28 -9.75
C THR A 82 -4.92 7.27 -10.76
N TYR A 83 -5.83 6.79 -11.59
CA TYR A 83 -5.58 5.80 -12.63
C TYR A 83 -6.08 6.39 -13.94
N ASN A 84 -5.19 6.55 -14.91
CA ASN A 84 -5.53 7.01 -16.24
C ASN A 84 -5.38 5.85 -17.22
N TYR A 85 -6.38 5.64 -18.06
CA TYR A 85 -6.39 4.58 -19.05
C TYR A 85 -6.60 5.17 -20.43
N ILE A 86 -5.78 4.75 -21.37
CA ILE A 86 -6.00 4.97 -22.80
C ILE A 86 -6.48 3.65 -23.37
N MET A 87 -7.70 3.65 -23.89
CA MET A 87 -8.37 2.46 -24.38
C MET A 87 -8.69 2.58 -25.87
N LYS A 88 -8.63 1.48 -26.60
CA LYS A 88 -8.98 1.42 -28.03
C LYS A 88 -10.13 0.44 -28.24
N PRO A 89 -11.10 0.75 -29.11
CA PRO A 89 -12.13 -0.21 -29.49
C PRO A 89 -11.51 -1.47 -30.11
N ALA A 90 -12.01 -2.64 -29.76
CA ALA A 90 -11.58 -3.93 -30.30
C ALA A 90 -12.78 -4.82 -30.64
N ALA A 91 -12.59 -5.83 -31.49
CA ALA A 91 -13.68 -6.70 -31.95
C ALA A 91 -14.43 -7.42 -30.81
N THR A 92 -13.75 -7.71 -29.69
CA THR A 92 -14.31 -8.40 -28.52
C THR A 92 -14.56 -7.46 -27.33
N GLY A 93 -14.59 -6.14 -27.55
CA GLY A 93 -14.84 -5.15 -26.50
C GLY A 93 -13.85 -3.98 -26.56
N VAL A 94 -13.09 -3.79 -25.49
CA VAL A 94 -12.17 -2.66 -25.34
C VAL A 94 -10.79 -3.18 -24.97
N LEU A 95 -9.77 -2.68 -25.65
CA LEU A 95 -8.37 -2.96 -25.36
C LEU A 95 -7.79 -1.81 -24.55
N ILE A 96 -7.18 -2.11 -23.41
CA ILE A 96 -6.36 -1.14 -22.68
C ILE A 96 -5.04 -1.02 -23.44
N ALA A 97 -4.81 0.12 -24.08
CA ALA A 97 -3.55 0.42 -24.78
C ALA A 97 -2.48 0.88 -23.79
N GLU A 98 -2.87 1.69 -22.82
CA GLU A 98 -1.98 2.16 -21.76
C GLU A 98 -2.79 2.38 -20.47
N ALA A 99 -2.18 2.11 -19.33
CA ALA A 99 -2.68 2.49 -18.03
C ALA A 99 -1.56 3.05 -17.17
N THR A 100 -1.75 4.25 -16.64
CA THR A 100 -0.84 4.88 -15.68
C THR A 100 -1.55 5.08 -14.35
N VAL A 101 -0.84 4.79 -13.27
CA VAL A 101 -1.34 4.91 -11.90
C VAL A 101 -0.39 5.77 -11.12
N GLU A 102 -0.95 6.71 -10.38
CA GLU A 102 -0.25 7.57 -9.43
C GLU A 102 -1.00 7.54 -8.11
N GLU A 103 -0.37 6.98 -7.09
CA GLU A 103 -0.89 6.93 -5.73
C GLU A 103 -0.01 7.76 -4.82
N VAL A 104 -0.63 8.67 -4.08
CA VAL A 104 0.06 9.64 -3.23
C VAL A 104 -0.45 9.48 -1.81
N HIS A 105 0.49 9.30 -0.90
CA HIS A 105 0.28 9.27 0.55
C HIS A 105 1.04 10.45 1.14
N GLN A 106 0.29 11.45 1.63
CA GLN A 106 0.86 12.62 2.26
C GLN A 106 0.56 12.59 3.76
N PHE A 107 1.61 12.58 4.57
CA PHE A 107 1.53 12.61 6.02
C PHE A 107 2.04 13.95 6.55
N SER A 108 1.21 14.63 7.33
CA SER A 108 1.52 15.89 7.97
C SER A 108 1.15 15.83 9.46
N PRO A 109 2.13 15.77 10.38
CA PRO A 109 1.83 15.75 11.81
C PRO A 109 1.26 17.08 12.31
N PHE A 110 1.57 18.19 11.63
CA PHE A 110 1.07 19.54 11.90
C PHE A 110 0.37 20.10 10.65
N SER A 111 0.06 21.40 10.62
CA SER A 111 -0.47 22.01 9.40
C SER A 111 0.52 21.89 8.24
N GLU A 112 0.01 21.73 7.02
CA GLU A 112 0.80 21.52 5.79
C GLU A 112 1.83 22.64 5.52
N ILE A 113 1.64 23.81 6.13
CA ILE A 113 2.53 24.98 6.03
C ILE A 113 3.95 24.65 6.53
N HIS A 114 4.09 23.70 7.47
CA HIS A 114 5.37 23.35 8.08
C HIS A 114 6.06 22.15 7.41
N GLY A 115 5.54 21.73 6.26
CA GLY A 115 6.05 20.59 5.49
C GLY A 115 5.29 19.29 5.78
N ALA A 116 5.23 18.44 4.76
CA ALA A 116 4.61 17.13 4.83
C ALA A 116 5.59 16.08 4.28
N ALA A 117 5.56 14.88 4.85
CA ALA A 117 6.21 13.72 4.26
C ALA A 117 5.29 13.17 3.16
N GLN A 118 5.85 12.81 2.02
CA GLN A 118 5.09 12.28 0.89
C GLN A 118 5.71 10.97 0.40
N MET A 119 4.86 9.99 0.15
CA MET A 119 5.19 8.78 -0.59
C MET A 119 4.36 8.76 -1.87
N GLU A 120 5.03 8.51 -2.99
CA GLU A 120 4.42 8.42 -4.30
C GLU A 120 4.72 7.04 -4.90
N ALA A 121 3.69 6.36 -5.37
CA ALA A 121 3.79 5.08 -6.07
C ALA A 121 3.25 5.23 -7.49
N LYS A 122 4.11 4.92 -8.47
CA LYS A 122 3.77 4.98 -9.89
C LYS A 122 3.76 3.59 -10.51
N GLN A 123 2.73 3.30 -11.31
CA GLN A 123 2.66 2.08 -12.11
C GLN A 123 2.31 2.44 -13.55
N THR A 124 3.01 1.83 -14.50
CA THR A 124 2.72 1.98 -15.93
C THR A 124 2.54 0.60 -16.54
N LEU A 125 1.45 0.42 -17.27
CA LEU A 125 1.13 -0.78 -18.02
C LEU A 125 0.88 -0.38 -19.46
N GLU A 126 1.73 -0.84 -20.37
CA GLU A 126 1.62 -0.57 -21.80
C GLU A 126 1.31 -1.86 -22.56
N PHE A 127 0.40 -1.77 -23.51
CA PHE A 127 0.09 -2.86 -24.41
C PHE A 127 1.14 -2.98 -25.51
N VAL A 128 1.82 -4.13 -25.56
CA VAL A 128 2.84 -4.41 -26.59
C VAL A 128 2.24 -5.09 -27.80
N GLU A 129 1.70 -6.30 -27.65
CA GLU A 129 1.14 -7.09 -28.75
C GLU A 129 0.22 -8.21 -28.24
N ILE A 130 -0.66 -8.72 -29.11
CA ILE A 130 -1.41 -9.96 -28.89
C ILE A 130 -0.76 -11.08 -29.69
N LYS A 131 -0.23 -12.10 -28.99
CA LYS A 131 0.26 -13.33 -29.63
C LYS A 131 -0.84 -14.38 -29.65
N LYS A 132 -1.11 -14.96 -30.82
CA LYS A 132 -2.06 -16.08 -31.01
C LYS A 132 -1.43 -17.43 -30.65
N ILE A 133 -0.77 -17.50 -29.50
CA ILE A 133 -0.21 -18.74 -28.98
C ILE A 133 -1.28 -19.39 -28.10
N PRO A 134 -1.62 -20.67 -28.28
CA PRO A 134 -2.53 -21.38 -27.38
C PRO A 134 -2.00 -21.28 -25.95
N VAL A 135 -2.76 -20.65 -25.06
CA VAL A 135 -2.43 -20.62 -23.64
C VAL A 135 -2.66 -22.03 -23.11
N VAL A 136 -1.58 -22.78 -22.89
CA VAL A 136 -1.68 -24.09 -22.24
C VAL A 136 -2.06 -23.84 -20.78
N PRO A 137 -3.18 -24.41 -20.28
CA PRO A 137 -3.56 -24.26 -18.89
C PRO A 137 -2.40 -24.71 -17.99
N ILE A 138 -2.06 -23.88 -17.01
CA ILE A 138 -1.00 -24.21 -16.06
C ILE A 138 -1.45 -25.48 -15.31
N LYS A 139 -0.62 -26.55 -15.36
CA LYS A 139 -0.88 -27.82 -14.64
C LYS A 139 -0.58 -27.74 -13.13
N ALA A 140 -0.56 -26.54 -12.57
CA ALA A 140 -0.37 -26.34 -11.15
C ALA A 140 -1.74 -26.26 -10.48
N ASP A 141 -1.81 -26.67 -9.22
CA ASP A 141 -3.02 -26.54 -8.43
C ASP A 141 -3.38 -25.05 -8.28
N TYR A 142 -4.58 -24.70 -8.71
CA TYR A 142 -5.14 -23.37 -8.50
C TYR A 142 -5.52 -23.22 -7.02
N LEU A 143 -4.54 -22.86 -6.20
CA LEU A 143 -4.78 -22.54 -4.79
C LEU A 143 -5.51 -21.19 -4.72
N ALA A 144 -6.69 -21.18 -4.12
CA ALA A 144 -7.42 -19.94 -3.85
C ALA A 144 -6.61 -19.09 -2.85
N ARG A 145 -6.10 -17.93 -3.31
CA ARG A 145 -5.31 -16.98 -2.51
C ARG A 145 -6.13 -15.79 -2.00
N GLY A 146 -7.44 -15.98 -1.84
CA GLY A 146 -8.32 -14.94 -1.32
C GLY A 146 -8.72 -13.88 -2.34
N SER A 147 -8.95 -12.67 -1.84
CA SER A 147 -9.51 -11.55 -2.62
C SER A 147 -8.41 -10.66 -3.24
N LEU A 148 -8.82 -9.59 -3.92
CA LEU A 148 -7.88 -8.56 -4.41
C LEU A 148 -7.31 -7.69 -3.26
N GLN A 149 -7.96 -7.68 -2.10
CA GLN A 149 -7.54 -6.87 -0.96
C GLN A 149 -6.18 -7.36 -0.44
N TYR A 150 -5.36 -6.42 0.04
CA TYR A 150 -4.06 -6.76 0.59
C TYR A 150 -4.22 -7.54 1.89
N GLU A 151 -3.50 -8.66 2.01
CA GLU A 151 -3.44 -9.46 3.23
C GLU A 151 -2.04 -9.31 3.86
N PHE A 152 -2.02 -8.91 5.13
CA PHE A 152 -0.76 -8.80 5.87
C PHE A 152 -0.20 -10.20 6.16
N ALA A 153 1.09 -10.38 5.91
CA ALA A 153 1.78 -11.61 6.28
C ALA A 153 1.70 -11.83 7.81
N THR A 154 1.38 -13.06 8.21
CA THR A 154 1.29 -13.47 9.62
C THR A 154 2.66 -13.62 10.28
N GLU A 155 3.71 -13.80 9.48
CA GLU A 155 5.07 -14.13 9.94
C GLU A 155 5.88 -12.90 10.39
N ILE A 156 5.53 -11.70 9.92
CA ILE A 156 6.34 -10.50 10.15
C ILE A 156 5.56 -9.54 11.05
N HIS A 157 5.94 -9.49 12.33
CA HIS A 157 5.66 -8.32 13.17
C HIS A 157 6.48 -7.15 12.60
N GLN A 158 5.97 -6.53 11.54
CA GLN A 158 6.60 -5.41 10.86
C GLN A 158 6.67 -4.23 11.84
N ILE A 159 7.78 -4.10 12.56
CA ILE A 159 8.11 -2.89 13.30
C ILE A 159 8.83 -1.98 12.29
N PRO A 160 8.31 -0.79 11.97
CA PRO A 160 8.84 0.07 10.90
C PRO A 160 10.27 0.57 11.13
N ILE A 161 10.86 0.30 12.30
CA ILE A 161 12.01 1.07 12.78
C ILE A 161 13.35 0.54 12.27
N GLN A 162 13.40 -0.61 11.59
CA GLN A 162 14.55 -0.98 10.75
C GLN A 162 14.20 -2.11 9.79
N LEU A 163 14.22 -1.79 8.49
CA LEU A 163 14.45 -2.75 7.40
C LEU A 163 15.91 -3.25 7.45
N MET A 164 16.39 -3.65 8.63
CA MET A 164 17.69 -4.29 8.72
C MET A 164 17.57 -5.64 8.08
N LYS A 165 18.43 -5.88 7.10
CA LYS A 165 18.61 -7.19 6.50
C LYS A 165 19.21 -8.08 7.58
N ILE A 166 18.37 -8.73 8.36
CA ILE A 166 18.80 -9.68 9.38
C ILE A 166 19.34 -10.89 8.60
N SER A 167 20.65 -10.95 8.41
CA SER A 167 21.33 -12.08 7.78
C SER A 167 21.54 -13.22 8.76
N ASP A 168 21.76 -12.89 10.04
CA ASP A 168 21.95 -13.82 11.15
C ASP A 168 21.47 -13.17 12.48
N PRO A 169 20.21 -13.42 12.90
CA PRO A 169 19.62 -12.75 14.06
C PRO A 169 20.40 -12.99 15.37
N PRO A 170 20.79 -14.22 15.75
CA PRO A 170 21.56 -14.48 16.96
C PRO A 170 22.88 -13.70 17.03
N VAL A 171 23.64 -13.65 15.95
CA VAL A 171 24.94 -12.96 15.92
C VAL A 171 24.76 -11.45 16.09
N GLN A 172 23.80 -10.86 15.38
CA GLN A 172 23.51 -9.42 15.47
C GLN A 172 23.01 -9.02 16.87
N ILE A 173 22.18 -9.85 17.52
CA ILE A 173 21.72 -9.60 18.89
C ILE A 173 22.91 -9.58 19.87
N VAL A 174 23.80 -10.56 19.79
CA VAL A 174 24.98 -10.64 20.68
C VAL A 174 25.90 -9.44 20.48
N GLU A 175 26.11 -9.00 19.25
CA GLU A 175 26.94 -7.83 18.94
C GLU A 175 26.36 -6.53 19.51
N VAL A 176 25.06 -6.30 19.28
CA VAL A 176 24.35 -5.12 19.79
C VAL A 176 24.32 -5.11 21.32
N LEU A 177 24.09 -6.26 21.96
CA LEU A 177 24.14 -6.38 23.43
C LEU A 177 25.53 -6.09 24.00
N LYS A 178 26.59 -6.61 23.37
CA LYS A 178 27.97 -6.30 23.77
C LYS A 178 28.27 -4.81 23.66
N HIS A 179 27.86 -4.19 22.56
CA HIS A 179 28.04 -2.75 22.36
C HIS A 179 27.33 -1.93 23.44
N LEU A 180 26.08 -2.29 23.77
CA LEU A 180 25.32 -1.62 24.81
C LEU A 180 25.91 -1.83 26.22
N ALA A 181 26.48 -3.00 26.50
CA ALA A 181 27.09 -3.29 27.81
C ALA A 181 28.42 -2.56 28.01
N VAL A 182 29.27 -2.48 26.97
CA VAL A 182 30.62 -1.90 27.07
C VAL A 182 30.59 -0.36 27.04
N ASN A 183 29.69 0.23 26.26
CA ASN A 183 29.76 1.67 25.96
C ASN A 183 28.87 2.56 26.84
N ASN A 184 28.09 1.99 27.77
CA ASN A 184 27.11 2.72 28.59
C ASN A 184 27.41 2.72 30.10
N ASP A 185 28.66 2.54 30.50
CA ASP A 185 29.06 2.32 31.90
C ASP A 185 28.89 3.57 32.80
N ALA A 186 29.61 4.65 32.50
CA ALA A 186 29.53 5.91 33.27
C ALA A 186 28.54 6.93 32.69
N MET A 187 28.38 6.93 31.36
CA MET A 187 27.48 7.82 30.63
C MET A 187 26.87 7.03 29.48
N VAL A 188 25.59 7.29 29.18
CA VAL A 188 24.92 6.67 28.04
C VAL A 188 25.58 7.15 26.76
N HIS A 189 26.01 6.21 25.92
CA HIS A 189 26.55 6.49 24.60
C HIS A 189 25.45 7.03 23.67
N ASP A 190 25.79 7.98 22.81
CA ASP A 190 24.82 8.64 21.90
C ASP A 190 24.09 7.64 20.99
N GLU A 191 24.74 6.54 20.61
CA GLU A 191 24.14 5.48 19.80
C GLU A 191 23.28 4.48 20.58
N ALA A 192 23.32 4.50 21.91
CA ALA A 192 22.62 3.52 22.73
C ALA A 192 21.10 3.47 22.47
N PRO A 193 20.38 4.59 22.29
CA PRO A 193 18.95 4.56 21.95
C PRO A 193 18.68 3.85 20.62
N LEU A 194 19.49 4.14 19.59
CA LEU A 194 19.34 3.52 18.28
C LEU A 194 19.65 2.01 18.36
N LYS A 195 20.76 1.64 19.01
CA LYS A 195 21.19 0.25 19.24
C LYS A 195 20.15 -0.55 20.02
N PHE A 196 19.53 0.05 21.03
CA PHE A 196 18.46 -0.58 21.79
C PHE A 196 17.24 -0.89 20.94
N VAL A 197 16.83 0.03 20.05
CA VAL A 197 15.70 -0.20 19.14
C VAL A 197 15.99 -1.33 18.15
N GLN A 198 17.25 -1.56 17.73
CA GLN A 198 17.61 -2.67 16.84
C GLN A 198 17.43 -4.05 17.50
N LEU A 199 17.41 -4.13 18.83
CA LEU A 199 17.14 -5.37 19.54
C LEU A 199 15.66 -5.77 19.48
N VAL A 200 14.75 -4.80 19.37
CA VAL A 200 13.30 -5.04 19.48
C VAL A 200 12.78 -6.02 18.41
N PRO A 201 13.17 -5.92 17.12
CA PRO A 201 12.79 -6.92 16.12
C PRO A 201 13.51 -8.27 16.27
N GLY A 202 14.70 -8.30 16.89
CA GLY A 202 15.53 -9.49 17.04
C GLY A 202 15.06 -10.45 18.13
N PHE A 203 14.29 -9.98 19.10
CA PHE A 203 13.61 -10.83 20.07
C PHE A 203 12.22 -11.17 19.52
N PRO A 204 12.02 -12.34 18.88
CA PRO A 204 10.67 -12.79 18.55
C PRO A 204 9.88 -12.80 19.85
N GLY A 205 8.70 -12.17 19.85
CA GLY A 205 7.84 -12.07 21.02
C GLY A 205 7.79 -13.42 21.73
N GLY A 206 8.34 -13.45 22.95
CA GLY A 206 8.48 -14.66 23.74
C GLY A 206 7.13 -15.25 24.07
N GLY A 207 6.63 -16.14 23.21
CA GLY A 207 5.74 -17.20 23.64
C GLY A 207 6.55 -18.20 24.47
N PRO A 208 6.00 -18.75 25.58
CA PRO A 208 6.69 -19.77 26.34
C PRO A 208 7.02 -20.94 25.40
N ALA A 209 8.27 -21.41 25.44
CA ALA A 209 8.67 -22.64 24.80
C ALA A 209 7.71 -23.75 25.26
N GLN A 210 6.93 -24.31 24.33
CA GLN A 210 6.16 -25.50 24.62
C GLN A 210 7.15 -26.66 24.87
N PRO A 211 7.04 -27.38 25.99
CA PRO A 211 7.87 -28.55 26.23
C PRO A 211 7.54 -29.64 25.20
N LEU A 212 8.59 -30.29 24.70
CA LEU A 212 8.53 -31.57 23.97
C LEU A 212 7.81 -32.66 24.78
#